data_AF-A0A662FH17-F1
#
_entry.id   AF-A0A662FH17-F1
#
_cell.length_a   1.000
_cell.length_b   1.000
_cell.length_c   1.000
_cell.angle_alpha   90.00
_cell.angle_beta   90.00
_cell.angle_gamma   90.00
#
_symmetry.space_group_name_H-M   'P 1'
#
loop_
_entity.id
_entity.type
_entity.pdbx_description
1 polymer ?
#
loop_
_entity_poly.entity_id
_entity_poly.type
_entity_poly.pdbx_seq_one_letter_code
_entity_poly.pdbx_strand_id
1 'polypeptide(L)'
;MRGQITVFIIIGLVVLIVFGFAIYLSASVKKRVPVSESFDVQTFVDYVNSCLEKTAVQGLSLLGKQSGYLFVSQGGITPDISPASLGVDFLIYNNLNVPFAVVPPEGSVGLLSSSPPEYPFEGFPFFDGKKIFQGFYGLVKLPPLYKKSPDNKRVPDSIQESLESFVENNIVKCADFRIFEEQGYSFSVGEPVVSLILASNVSYFSGETFVTFVLDWPVEVSLGEKRAQIKDFAVKVPVRLASLYFFVKDLIDKDAGNISFVPVSVPPFSVSVVDVGFDSVVSVRDSYSVINNTSFEFVVARKNRAPALWFIPEISEGFCVGDKIFVDNNVLKIGGFSVELNASDPDEDSVLFRVDKSLFLESDLPGPLNLRVSAFDGALEDYQDLKLRFSVCPEN
;
A
#
# COMPACT_ATOMS: atom_id res chain seq x y z
N MET A 1 20.81 31.95 57.81
CA MET A 1 21.73 32.20 56.67
C MET A 1 22.92 31.23 56.61
N ARG A 2 23.47 30.70 57.72
CA ARG A 2 24.61 29.74 57.66
C ARG A 2 24.27 28.36 57.04
N GLY A 3 23.00 27.95 57.07
CA GLY A 3 22.55 26.66 56.49
C GLY A 3 22.35 26.64 54.96
N GLN A 4 22.29 27.80 54.30
CA GLN A 4 22.17 27.85 52.83
C GLN A 4 23.51 27.57 52.15
N ILE A 5 24.62 27.98 52.75
CA ILE A 5 25.97 27.79 52.20
C ILE A 5 26.33 26.30 52.12
N THR A 6 25.97 25.50 53.13
CA THR A 6 26.21 24.05 53.14
C THR A 6 25.43 23.32 52.04
N VAL A 7 24.22 23.76 51.71
CA VAL A 7 23.41 23.14 50.64
C VAL A 7 24.05 23.35 49.27
N PHE A 8 24.53 24.56 48.97
CA PHE A 8 25.22 24.82 47.70
C PHE A 8 26.53 24.04 47.55
N ILE A 9 27.28 23.83 48.64
CA ILE A 9 28.50 23.01 48.62
C ILE A 9 28.18 21.55 48.33
N ILE A 10 27.12 20.99 48.94
CA ILE A 10 26.71 19.60 48.71
C ILE A 10 26.24 19.40 47.25
N ILE A 11 25.45 20.32 46.71
CA ILE A 11 24.98 20.26 45.31
C ILE A 11 26.17 20.33 44.34
N GLY A 12 27.12 21.26 44.57
CA GLY A 12 28.32 21.37 43.74
C GLY A 12 29.16 20.10 43.72
N LEU A 13 29.30 19.43 44.88
CA LEU A 13 30.02 18.15 44.98
C LEU A 13 29.32 17.02 44.23
N VAL A 14 27.99 16.92 44.35
CA VAL A 14 27.20 15.89 43.65
C VAL A 14 27.30 16.07 42.13
N VAL A 15 27.20 17.30 41.64
CA VAL A 15 27.37 17.60 40.20
C VAL A 15 28.77 17.20 39.72
N LEU A 16 29.83 17.51 40.49
CA LEU A 16 31.21 17.12 40.17
C LEU A 16 31.39 15.60 40.10
N ILE A 17 30.77 14.85 41.03
CA ILE A 17 30.85 13.38 41.03
C ILE A 17 30.12 12.80 39.83
N VAL A 18 28.92 13.30 39.49
CA VAL A 18 28.16 12.85 38.31
C VAL A 18 28.95 13.13 37.02
N PHE A 19 29.52 14.32 36.89
CA PHE A 19 30.32 14.69 35.71
C PHE A 19 31.62 13.89 35.62
N GLY A 20 32.33 13.72 36.74
CA GLY A 20 33.55 12.92 36.81
C GLY A 20 33.28 11.45 36.49
N PHE A 21 32.17 10.90 36.98
CA PHE A 21 31.75 9.54 36.67
C PHE A 21 31.34 9.36 35.20
N ALA A 22 30.63 10.33 34.62
CA ALA A 22 30.29 10.33 33.19
C ALA A 22 31.54 10.36 32.28
N ILE A 23 32.54 11.18 32.63
CA ILE A 23 33.83 11.22 31.94
C ILE A 23 34.60 9.90 32.13
N TYR A 24 34.60 9.35 33.34
CA TYR A 24 35.28 8.08 33.65
C TYR A 24 34.70 6.90 32.85
N LEU A 25 33.37 6.82 32.75
CA LEU A 25 32.70 5.83 31.91
C LEU A 25 33.00 6.04 30.42
N SER A 26 33.01 7.30 29.97
CA SER A 26 33.36 7.64 28.58
C SER A 26 34.82 7.30 28.24
N ALA A 27 35.73 7.39 29.21
CA ALA A 27 37.13 7.03 29.06
C ALA A 27 37.36 5.51 29.12
N SER A 28 36.63 4.80 29.99
CA SER A 28 36.83 3.37 30.24
C SER A 28 36.24 2.46 29.15
N VAL A 29 35.27 2.96 28.37
CA VAL A 29 34.65 2.21 27.27
C VAL A 29 35.49 2.26 25.97
N LYS A 30 36.54 3.09 25.90
CA LYS A 30 37.52 3.07 24.80
C LYS A 30 38.73 2.17 25.11
N LYS A 31 38.51 0.90 25.45
CA LYS A 31 39.52 -0.13 25.14
C LYS A 31 39.51 -0.34 23.63
N ARG A 32 40.10 0.61 22.90
CA ARG A 32 40.43 0.46 21.49
C ARG A 32 41.43 -0.67 21.40
N VAL A 33 41.05 -1.72 20.66
CA VAL A 33 41.99 -2.66 20.06
C VAL A 33 43.16 -1.84 19.50
N PRO A 34 44.43 -2.19 19.76
CA PRO A 34 45.57 -1.43 19.28
C PRO A 34 45.47 -1.33 17.76
N VAL A 35 45.08 -0.16 17.28
CA VAL A 35 45.08 0.19 15.86
C VAL A 35 46.55 0.31 15.49
N SER A 36 47.10 -0.82 15.02
CA SER A 36 48.38 -0.92 14.34
C SER A 36 48.47 0.17 13.26
N GLU A 37 49.63 0.83 13.16
CA GLU A 37 49.93 1.99 12.32
C GLU A 37 49.12 2.05 11.02
N SER A 38 48.13 2.95 11.04
CA SER A 38 47.00 3.05 10.13
C SER A 38 47.41 3.19 8.67
N PHE A 39 47.16 2.16 7.85
CA PHE A 39 46.70 2.46 6.50
C PHE A 39 45.25 2.95 6.60
N ASP A 40 44.84 3.88 5.75
CA ASP A 40 43.59 4.60 5.89
C ASP A 40 42.39 3.70 5.55
N VAL A 41 41.80 3.10 6.59
CA VAL A 41 40.63 2.22 6.47
C VAL A 41 39.36 3.02 6.14
N GLN A 42 39.35 4.34 6.37
CA GLN A 42 38.19 5.20 6.19
C GLN A 42 37.71 5.19 4.73
N THR A 43 38.63 5.11 3.77
CA THR A 43 38.29 5.02 2.34
C THR A 43 37.39 3.81 2.04
N PHE A 44 37.63 2.65 2.67
CA PHE A 44 36.78 1.47 2.48
C PHE A 44 35.43 1.62 3.19
N VAL A 45 35.43 2.24 4.37
CA VAL A 45 34.21 2.53 5.12
C VAL A 45 33.28 3.43 4.30
N ASP A 46 33.82 4.49 3.74
CA ASP A 46 33.07 5.46 2.92
C ASP A 46 32.57 4.82 1.63
N TYR A 47 33.38 3.96 1.00
CA TYR A 47 32.97 3.21 -0.19
C TYR A 47 31.79 2.27 0.10
N VAL A 48 31.87 1.47 1.16
CA VAL A 48 30.78 0.56 1.55
C VAL A 48 29.53 1.33 1.97
N ASN A 49 29.68 2.43 2.73
CA ASN A 49 28.55 3.30 3.10
C ASN A 49 27.88 3.91 1.87
N SER A 50 28.65 4.38 0.88
CA SER A 50 28.10 4.91 -0.37
C SER A 50 27.32 3.83 -1.13
N CYS A 51 27.84 2.60 -1.17
CA CYS A 51 27.12 1.48 -1.75
C CYS A 51 25.85 1.12 -0.98
N LEU A 52 25.88 1.14 0.36
CA LEU A 52 24.72 0.90 1.21
C LEU A 52 23.64 1.97 1.04
N GLU A 53 24.03 3.24 0.98
CA GLU A 53 23.11 4.34 0.70
C GLU A 53 22.45 4.17 -0.68
N LYS A 54 23.25 3.86 -1.70
CA LYS A 54 22.76 3.65 -3.07
C LYS A 54 21.77 2.49 -3.15
N THR A 55 22.08 1.33 -2.59
CA THR A 55 21.19 0.16 -2.62
C THR A 55 19.94 0.38 -1.78
N ALA A 56 20.05 1.03 -0.61
CA ALA A 56 18.90 1.39 0.22
C ALA A 56 17.93 2.34 -0.50
N VAL A 57 18.47 3.38 -1.15
CA VAL A 57 17.70 4.33 -1.96
C VAL A 57 17.01 3.64 -3.14
N GLN A 58 17.72 2.77 -3.85
CA GLN A 58 17.16 1.99 -4.96
C GLN A 58 16.04 1.07 -4.49
N GLY A 59 16.24 0.34 -3.38
CA GLY A 59 15.25 -0.57 -2.81
C GLY A 59 13.98 0.17 -2.38
N LEU A 60 14.13 1.29 -1.66
CA LEU A 60 12.99 2.13 -1.27
C LEU A 60 12.23 2.65 -2.48
N SER A 61 12.93 3.22 -3.48
CA SER A 61 12.28 3.76 -4.67
C SER A 61 11.54 2.69 -5.47
N LEU A 62 12.10 1.48 -5.59
CA LEU A 62 11.49 0.40 -6.34
C LEU A 62 10.27 -0.17 -5.59
N LEU A 63 10.42 -0.37 -4.27
CA LEU A 63 9.35 -0.85 -3.39
C LEU A 63 8.14 0.09 -3.41
N GLY A 64 8.38 1.40 -3.29
CA GLY A 64 7.33 2.40 -3.36
C GLY A 64 6.57 2.36 -4.68
N LYS A 65 7.26 2.11 -5.80
CA LYS A 65 6.64 2.04 -7.14
C LYS A 65 5.93 0.71 -7.44
N GLN A 66 6.05 -0.30 -6.59
CA GLN A 66 5.55 -1.66 -6.80
C GLN A 66 4.61 -2.12 -5.67
N SER A 67 3.75 -1.26 -5.15
CA SER A 67 2.77 -1.59 -4.09
C SER A 67 3.37 -2.21 -2.81
N GLY A 68 4.65 -1.95 -2.51
CA GLY A 68 5.32 -2.56 -1.36
C GLY A 68 6.06 -3.88 -1.64
N TYR A 69 6.10 -4.34 -2.89
CA TYR A 69 6.73 -5.61 -3.28
C TYR A 69 8.10 -5.40 -3.93
N LEU A 70 9.06 -6.27 -3.60
CA LEU A 70 10.35 -6.39 -4.30
C LEU A 70 10.52 -7.84 -4.72
N PHE A 71 10.71 -8.05 -6.02
CA PHE A 71 10.72 -9.39 -6.59
C PHE A 71 12.08 -10.07 -6.43
N VAL A 72 12.10 -11.40 -6.47
CA VAL A 72 13.32 -12.22 -6.37
C VAL A 72 14.35 -11.85 -7.44
N SER A 73 13.93 -11.61 -8.69
CA SER A 73 14.84 -11.14 -9.76
C SER A 73 15.51 -9.80 -9.45
N GLN A 74 14.90 -8.99 -8.59
CA GLN A 74 15.40 -7.68 -8.13
C GLN A 74 16.25 -7.82 -6.85
N GLY A 75 16.26 -8.99 -6.22
CA GLY A 75 16.92 -9.27 -4.94
C GLY A 75 15.99 -9.21 -3.73
N GLY A 76 14.69 -9.01 -3.91
CA GLY A 76 13.71 -9.11 -2.82
C GLY A 76 13.28 -10.55 -2.53
N ILE A 77 12.16 -10.69 -1.83
CA ILE A 77 11.62 -12.00 -1.39
C ILE A 77 10.35 -12.41 -2.13
N THR A 78 9.69 -11.49 -2.83
CA THR A 78 8.43 -11.77 -3.52
C THR A 78 8.70 -12.58 -4.79
N PRO A 79 8.02 -13.71 -5.04
CA PRO A 79 8.18 -14.46 -6.28
C PRO A 79 7.96 -13.58 -7.50
N ASP A 80 8.79 -13.76 -8.53
CA ASP A 80 8.61 -13.06 -9.80
C ASP A 80 7.27 -13.41 -10.43
N ILE A 81 6.55 -12.39 -10.92
CA ILE A 81 5.22 -12.58 -11.49
C ILE A 81 5.34 -13.04 -12.94
N SER A 82 4.53 -14.04 -13.31
CA SER A 82 4.41 -14.51 -14.68
C SER A 82 3.74 -13.45 -15.57
N PRO A 83 4.20 -13.22 -16.82
CA PRO A 83 3.48 -12.37 -17.77
C PRO A 83 2.02 -12.79 -18.00
N ALA A 84 1.68 -14.06 -17.77
CA ALA A 84 0.31 -14.56 -17.88
C ALA A 84 -0.64 -14.00 -16.80
N SER A 85 -0.10 -13.45 -15.71
CA SER A 85 -0.89 -12.83 -14.63
C SER A 85 -1.19 -11.34 -14.88
N LEU A 86 -0.82 -10.79 -16.03
CA LEU A 86 -1.09 -9.39 -16.38
C LEU A 86 -2.62 -9.15 -16.45
N GLY A 87 -3.12 -8.13 -15.74
CA GLY A 87 -4.55 -7.85 -15.58
C GLY A 87 -5.25 -8.79 -14.58
N VAL A 88 -4.54 -9.78 -14.03
CA VAL A 88 -5.06 -10.68 -13.00
C VAL A 88 -4.52 -10.29 -11.63
N ASP A 89 -3.20 -10.36 -11.48
CA ASP A 89 -2.48 -10.13 -10.21
C ASP A 89 -1.77 -8.76 -10.17
N PHE A 90 -1.48 -8.19 -11.34
CA PHE A 90 -0.76 -6.92 -11.47
C PHE A 90 -1.12 -6.20 -12.77
N LEU A 91 -0.77 -4.91 -12.85
CA LEU A 91 -0.73 -4.14 -14.09
C LEU A 91 0.68 -3.61 -14.35
N ILE A 92 0.93 -3.14 -15.57
CA ILE A 92 2.19 -2.46 -15.91
C ILE A 92 1.96 -0.95 -15.82
N TYR A 93 2.72 -0.27 -14.96
CA TYR A 93 2.71 1.18 -14.84
C TYR A 93 4.14 1.70 -14.75
N ASN A 94 4.49 2.70 -15.58
CA ASN A 94 5.85 3.23 -15.69
C ASN A 94 6.94 2.15 -15.90
N ASN A 95 6.65 1.14 -16.73
CA ASN A 95 7.51 -0.01 -17.03
C ASN A 95 7.83 -0.91 -15.82
N LEU A 96 7.02 -0.85 -14.76
CA LEU A 96 7.15 -1.71 -13.60
C LEU A 96 5.88 -2.55 -13.43
N ASN A 97 6.06 -3.76 -12.90
CA ASN A 97 4.95 -4.61 -12.49
C ASN A 97 4.43 -4.07 -11.15
N VAL A 98 3.19 -3.59 -11.13
CA VAL A 98 2.54 -3.04 -9.94
C VAL A 98 1.42 -4.00 -9.51
N PRO A 99 1.65 -4.82 -8.47
CA PRO A 99 0.63 -5.73 -7.97
C PRO A 99 -0.61 -4.98 -7.50
N PHE A 100 -1.79 -5.57 -7.73
CA PHE A 100 -3.04 -5.02 -7.23
C PHE A 100 -3.08 -5.07 -5.70
N ALA A 101 -3.14 -3.89 -5.08
CA ALA A 101 -3.30 -3.76 -3.64
C ALA A 101 -4.79 -3.73 -3.22
N VAL A 102 -5.69 -3.40 -4.16
CA VAL A 102 -7.14 -3.52 -3.99
C VAL A 102 -7.67 -4.38 -5.14
N VAL A 103 -8.36 -5.47 -4.80
CA VAL A 103 -8.99 -6.36 -5.78
C VAL A 103 -10.48 -6.54 -5.46
N PRO A 104 -11.31 -7.00 -6.42
CA PRO A 104 -12.69 -7.36 -6.16
C PRO A 104 -12.84 -8.31 -4.97
N PRO A 105 -13.96 -8.20 -4.24
CA PRO A 105 -14.23 -9.07 -3.11
C PRO A 105 -14.48 -10.49 -3.61
N GLU A 106 -14.20 -11.48 -2.77
CA GLU A 106 -14.43 -12.89 -3.09
C GLU A 106 -15.33 -13.52 -2.02
N GLY A 107 -16.43 -14.13 -2.47
CA GLY A 107 -17.38 -14.82 -1.60
C GLY A 107 -18.31 -13.87 -0.81
N SER A 108 -18.99 -14.41 0.19
CA SER A 108 -19.94 -13.65 1.01
C SER A 108 -19.51 -13.68 2.48
N VAL A 109 -19.63 -12.54 3.16
CA VAL A 109 -19.30 -12.38 4.58
C VAL A 109 -20.53 -11.88 5.33
N GLY A 110 -21.22 -12.80 6.02
CA GLY A 110 -22.45 -12.48 6.73
C GLY A 110 -23.56 -12.06 5.76
N LEU A 111 -24.03 -10.81 5.87
CA LEU A 111 -25.03 -10.23 4.97
C LEU A 111 -24.42 -9.60 3.71
N LEU A 112 -23.08 -9.52 3.63
CA LEU A 112 -22.38 -8.90 2.51
C LEU A 112 -22.10 -9.94 1.43
N SER A 113 -22.38 -9.62 0.17
CA SER A 113 -22.14 -10.44 -1.01
C SER A 113 -21.12 -9.77 -1.93
N SER A 114 -20.23 -10.55 -2.52
CA SER A 114 -19.32 -10.08 -3.57
C SER A 114 -19.90 -10.15 -4.98
N SER A 115 -21.10 -10.72 -5.15
CA SER A 115 -21.62 -11.12 -6.46
C SER A 115 -22.98 -10.47 -6.75
N PRO A 116 -23.16 -9.85 -7.92
CA PRO A 116 -24.48 -9.48 -8.44
C PRO A 116 -25.44 -10.68 -8.48
N PRO A 117 -26.76 -10.47 -8.26
CA PRO A 117 -27.44 -9.18 -8.06
C PRO A 117 -27.44 -8.70 -6.60
N GLU A 118 -26.80 -9.43 -5.69
CA GLU A 118 -26.83 -9.13 -4.26
C GLU A 118 -25.67 -8.24 -3.82
N TYR A 119 -24.91 -7.66 -4.74
CA TYR A 119 -23.73 -6.85 -4.45
C TYR A 119 -24.13 -5.43 -4.00
N PRO A 120 -23.55 -4.88 -2.91
CA PRO A 120 -22.76 -5.53 -1.87
C PRO A 120 -23.63 -6.26 -0.81
N PHE A 121 -24.94 -6.03 -0.79
CA PHE A 121 -25.91 -6.79 0.02
C PHE A 121 -27.34 -6.60 -0.55
N GLU A 122 -28.26 -7.50 -0.19
CA GLU A 122 -29.67 -7.41 -0.61
C GLU A 122 -30.33 -6.10 -0.12
N GLY A 123 -30.83 -5.29 -1.04
CA GLY A 123 -31.50 -4.02 -0.71
C GLY A 123 -30.57 -2.80 -0.63
N PHE A 124 -29.29 -2.93 -0.97
CA PHE A 124 -28.33 -1.83 -1.00
C PHE A 124 -28.89 -0.57 -1.72
N PRO A 125 -28.66 0.66 -1.21
CA PRO A 125 -27.92 1.02 0.00
C PRO A 125 -28.79 1.05 1.26
N PHE A 126 -30.00 0.50 1.24
CA PHE A 126 -30.96 0.68 2.32
C PHE A 126 -30.89 -0.43 3.36
N PHE A 127 -30.63 -0.06 4.60
CA PHE A 127 -30.67 -0.96 5.76
C PHE A 127 -31.38 -0.26 6.92
N ASP A 128 -32.41 -0.89 7.47
CA ASP A 128 -33.28 -0.31 8.51
C ASP A 128 -33.77 1.12 8.19
N GLY A 129 -34.13 1.35 6.91
CA GLY A 129 -34.63 2.65 6.42
C GLY A 129 -33.57 3.75 6.31
N LYS A 130 -32.28 3.43 6.48
CA LYS A 130 -31.16 4.37 6.32
C LYS A 130 -30.27 3.95 5.15
N LYS A 131 -29.63 4.94 4.52
CA LYS A 131 -28.58 4.68 3.52
C LYS A 131 -27.28 4.32 4.23
N ILE A 132 -26.69 3.18 3.87
CA ILE A 132 -25.39 2.72 4.33
C ILE A 132 -24.52 2.47 3.10
N PHE A 133 -23.35 3.11 3.08
CA PHE A 133 -22.37 2.94 2.00
C PHE A 133 -21.17 2.10 2.43
N GLN A 134 -21.10 1.71 3.70
CA GLN A 134 -20.10 0.76 4.19
C GLN A 134 -20.47 -0.65 3.75
N GLY A 135 -19.47 -1.42 3.31
CA GLY A 135 -19.68 -2.75 2.75
C GLY A 135 -18.37 -3.47 2.49
N PHE A 136 -18.45 -4.58 1.75
CA PHE A 136 -17.30 -5.37 1.35
C PHE A 136 -17.11 -5.21 -0.16
N TYR A 137 -16.46 -4.12 -0.57
CA TYR A 137 -16.29 -3.76 -1.97
C TYR A 137 -14.96 -4.25 -2.54
N GLY A 138 -14.00 -4.63 -1.69
CA GLY A 138 -12.75 -5.19 -2.16
C GLY A 138 -11.94 -5.87 -1.06
N LEU A 139 -10.87 -6.54 -1.48
CA LEU A 139 -9.86 -7.14 -0.62
C LEU A 139 -8.57 -6.34 -0.71
N VAL A 140 -8.02 -5.98 0.44
CA VAL A 140 -6.73 -5.29 0.55
C VAL A 140 -5.58 -6.30 0.58
N LYS A 141 -4.71 -6.24 -0.43
CA LYS A 141 -3.51 -7.08 -0.61
C LYS A 141 -2.22 -6.28 -0.44
N LEU A 142 -2.14 -5.42 0.58
CA LEU A 142 -0.90 -4.70 0.90
C LEU A 142 -0.01 -5.55 1.81
N PRO A 143 1.30 -5.71 1.52
CA PRO A 143 2.19 -6.48 2.39
C PRO A 143 2.38 -5.76 3.73
N PRO A 144 2.49 -6.50 4.85
CA PRO A 144 2.67 -5.88 6.15
C PRO A 144 3.98 -5.10 6.23
N LEU A 145 4.00 -3.95 6.92
CA LEU A 145 5.21 -3.15 7.03
C LEU A 145 6.32 -3.86 7.83
N TYR A 146 5.98 -4.45 8.98
CA TYR A 146 6.94 -5.00 9.93
C TYR A 146 7.06 -6.52 9.82
N LYS A 147 8.29 -7.03 9.95
CA LYS A 147 8.57 -8.48 9.99
C LYS A 147 8.21 -9.15 11.31
N LYS A 148 7.74 -8.37 12.29
CA LYS A 148 7.33 -8.82 13.62
C LYS A 148 6.06 -8.12 14.09
N SER A 149 5.17 -8.88 14.71
CA SER A 149 3.98 -8.34 15.37
C SER A 149 4.32 -7.64 16.70
N PRO A 150 3.37 -6.91 17.32
CA PRO A 150 3.55 -6.37 18.68
C PRO A 150 3.91 -7.44 19.72
N ASP A 151 3.47 -8.69 19.53
CA ASP A 151 3.81 -9.83 20.38
C ASP A 151 5.15 -10.50 20.01
N ASN A 152 5.97 -9.85 19.18
CA ASN A 152 7.25 -10.33 18.68
C ASN A 152 7.16 -11.66 17.89
N LYS A 153 5.98 -12.00 17.34
CA LYS A 153 5.83 -13.13 16.41
C LYS A 153 6.29 -12.73 15.02
N ARG A 154 6.95 -13.64 14.29
CA ARG A 154 7.36 -13.41 12.90
C ARG A 154 6.13 -13.17 12.01
N VAL A 155 6.21 -12.15 11.16
CA VAL A 155 5.25 -11.84 10.10
C VAL A 155 6.02 -11.98 8.78
N PRO A 156 5.75 -13.05 8.00
CA PRO A 156 6.45 -13.27 6.74
C PRO A 156 6.05 -12.23 5.69
N ASP A 157 6.85 -12.12 4.64
CA ASP A 157 6.56 -11.34 3.42
C ASP A 157 6.32 -9.84 3.71
N SER A 158 6.97 -9.34 4.74
CA SER A 158 6.88 -7.92 5.12
C SER A 158 7.76 -7.03 4.26
N ILE A 159 7.37 -5.76 4.11
CA ILE A 159 8.18 -4.71 3.47
C ILE A 159 9.56 -4.61 4.11
N GLN A 160 9.64 -4.72 5.44
CA GLN A 160 10.91 -4.68 6.16
C GLN A 160 11.84 -5.83 5.77
N GLU A 161 11.34 -7.07 5.78
CA GLU A 161 12.11 -8.27 5.38
C GLU A 161 12.54 -8.19 3.90
N SER A 162 11.64 -7.69 3.04
CA SER A 162 11.89 -7.52 1.60
C SER A 162 12.99 -6.50 1.30
N LEU A 163 13.00 -5.36 2.00
CA LEU A 163 14.06 -4.34 1.87
C LEU A 163 15.41 -4.83 2.39
N GLU A 164 15.43 -5.54 3.51
CA GLU A 164 16.65 -6.12 4.06
C GLU A 164 17.27 -7.10 3.05
N SER A 165 16.47 -8.05 2.53
CA SER A 165 16.93 -9.00 1.52
C SER A 165 17.39 -8.32 0.23
N PHE A 166 16.67 -7.28 -0.23
CA PHE A 166 17.07 -6.50 -1.40
C PHE A 166 18.45 -5.87 -1.22
N VAL A 167 18.70 -5.24 -0.07
CA VAL A 167 19.99 -4.60 0.21
C VAL A 167 21.10 -5.66 0.33
N GLU A 168 20.87 -6.76 1.03
CA GLU A 168 21.83 -7.88 1.16
C GLU A 168 22.25 -8.45 -0.21
N ASN A 169 21.28 -8.68 -1.10
CA ASN A 169 21.53 -9.28 -2.42
C ASN A 169 22.19 -8.31 -3.42
N ASN A 170 22.07 -7.00 -3.20
CA ASN A 170 22.61 -5.98 -4.11
C ASN A 170 23.88 -5.31 -3.59
N ILE A 171 24.15 -5.33 -2.27
CA ILE A 171 25.35 -4.69 -1.70
C ILE A 171 26.63 -5.37 -2.17
N VAL A 172 26.64 -6.70 -2.27
CA VAL A 172 27.79 -7.49 -2.74
C VAL A 172 28.16 -7.12 -4.18
N LYS A 173 27.15 -6.86 -5.04
CA LYS A 173 27.35 -6.45 -6.43
C LYS A 173 27.82 -5.00 -6.53
N CYS A 174 27.42 -4.14 -5.58
CA CYS A 174 27.82 -2.74 -5.55
C CYS A 174 29.26 -2.57 -5.06
N ALA A 175 29.58 -3.16 -3.90
CA ALA A 175 30.86 -3.00 -3.22
C ALA A 175 31.90 -3.96 -3.80
N ASP A 176 32.30 -3.69 -5.04
CA ASP A 176 33.35 -4.42 -5.74
C ASP A 176 34.74 -3.95 -5.26
N PHE A 177 35.44 -4.81 -4.52
CA PHE A 177 36.75 -4.48 -3.96
C PHE A 177 37.93 -4.69 -4.93
N ARG A 178 37.69 -5.21 -6.15
CA ARG A 178 38.74 -5.50 -7.14
C ARG A 178 39.60 -4.27 -7.48
N ILE A 179 38.99 -3.08 -7.47
CA ILE A 179 39.68 -1.80 -7.71
C ILE A 179 40.78 -1.49 -6.68
N PHE A 180 40.66 -2.04 -5.47
CA PHE A 180 41.65 -1.90 -4.41
C PHE A 180 42.64 -3.06 -4.43
N GLU A 181 42.24 -4.23 -4.90
CA GLU A 181 43.16 -5.36 -5.09
C GLU A 181 44.28 -5.02 -6.08
N GLU A 182 43.96 -4.26 -7.14
CA GLU A 182 44.94 -3.70 -8.08
C GLU A 182 45.97 -2.77 -7.42
N GLN A 183 45.64 -2.20 -6.26
CA GLN A 183 46.53 -1.33 -5.47
C GLN A 183 47.33 -2.10 -4.41
N GLY A 184 47.22 -3.44 -4.38
CA GLY A 184 47.96 -4.32 -3.48
C GLY A 184 47.23 -4.67 -2.18
N TYR A 185 45.96 -4.26 -2.03
CA TYR A 185 45.12 -4.72 -0.92
C TYR A 185 44.64 -6.15 -1.15
N SER A 186 44.37 -6.87 -0.07
CA SER A 186 43.67 -8.16 -0.14
C SER A 186 42.50 -8.15 0.83
N PHE A 187 41.37 -8.71 0.39
CA PHE A 187 40.13 -8.72 1.16
C PHE A 187 39.70 -10.15 1.49
N SER A 188 39.16 -10.33 2.69
CA SER A 188 38.40 -11.51 3.10
C SER A 188 37.06 -11.01 3.62
N VAL A 189 35.99 -11.32 2.86
CA VAL A 189 34.67 -10.71 3.03
C VAL A 189 33.69 -11.80 3.47
N GLY A 190 33.01 -11.60 4.61
CA GLY A 190 31.95 -12.50 5.07
C GLY A 190 30.59 -12.19 4.44
N GLU A 191 29.53 -12.81 4.96
CA GLU A 191 28.17 -12.57 4.50
C GLU A 191 27.60 -11.27 5.09
N PRO A 192 26.98 -10.40 4.27
CA PRO A 192 26.32 -9.20 4.77
C PRO A 192 24.98 -9.55 5.43
N VAL A 193 24.68 -8.90 6.54
CA VAL A 193 23.37 -8.98 7.21
C VAL A 193 22.83 -7.58 7.41
N VAL A 194 21.62 -7.31 6.92
CA VAL A 194 20.99 -5.99 6.99
C VAL A 194 19.86 -5.99 8.01
N SER A 195 19.78 -4.93 8.78
CA SER A 195 18.66 -4.63 9.67
C SER A 195 18.08 -3.26 9.36
N LEU A 196 16.80 -3.22 9.04
CA LEU A 196 16.07 -1.98 8.82
C LEU A 196 15.38 -1.54 10.13
N ILE A 197 15.70 -0.33 10.58
CA ILE A 197 15.09 0.29 11.76
C ILE A 197 14.02 1.29 11.29
N LEU A 198 12.78 1.02 11.70
CA LEU A 198 11.58 1.82 11.42
C LEU A 198 10.98 2.38 12.70
N ALA A 199 10.21 3.47 12.58
CA ALA A 199 9.38 3.96 13.67
C ALA A 199 8.28 2.93 13.96
N SER A 200 8.24 2.33 15.16
CA SER A 200 7.30 1.23 15.48
C SER A 200 6.07 1.66 16.27
N ASN A 201 6.08 2.87 16.86
CA ASN A 201 4.94 3.40 17.62
C ASN A 201 4.27 4.52 16.81
N VAL A 202 2.95 4.43 16.67
CA VAL A 202 2.13 5.42 15.95
C VAL A 202 2.31 6.83 16.52
N SER A 203 2.55 6.96 17.83
CA SER A 203 2.83 8.27 18.44
C SER A 203 4.11 8.94 17.92
N TYR A 204 5.05 8.16 17.38
CA TYR A 204 6.31 8.65 16.84
C TYR A 204 6.26 8.97 15.34
N PHE A 205 5.17 8.66 14.64
CA PHE A 205 5.06 8.94 13.19
C PHE A 205 5.18 10.44 12.89
N SER A 206 4.65 11.30 13.77
CA SER A 206 4.79 12.75 13.65
C SER A 206 6.26 13.24 13.69
N GLY A 207 7.16 12.48 14.32
CA GLY A 207 8.59 12.77 14.41
C GLY A 207 9.48 11.92 13.49
N GLU A 208 8.88 11.05 12.67
CA GLU A 208 9.63 10.26 11.70
C GLU A 208 10.25 11.20 10.66
N THR A 209 11.54 11.02 10.39
CA THR A 209 12.29 11.87 9.43
C THR A 209 13.17 11.05 8.49
N PHE A 210 13.51 9.82 8.88
CA PHE A 210 14.34 8.92 8.10
C PHE A 210 14.09 7.47 8.53
N VAL A 211 14.47 6.54 7.65
CA VAL A 211 14.68 5.13 7.99
C VAL A 211 16.19 4.87 8.11
N THR A 212 16.58 3.93 8.96
CA THR A 212 18.01 3.57 9.13
C THR A 212 18.26 2.15 8.68
N PHE A 213 19.19 1.99 7.74
CA PHE A 213 19.72 0.67 7.36
C PHE A 213 21.02 0.47 8.12
N VAL A 214 21.09 -0.62 8.87
CA VAL A 214 22.30 -1.07 9.58
C VAL A 214 22.79 -2.32 8.88
N LEU A 215 24.05 -2.33 8.47
CA LEU A 215 24.69 -3.45 7.80
C LEU A 215 25.80 -3.98 8.72
N ASP A 216 25.66 -5.24 9.13
CA ASP A 216 26.73 -6.04 9.72
C ASP A 216 27.40 -6.81 8.57
N TRP A 217 28.59 -6.38 8.18
CA TRP A 217 29.36 -7.02 7.12
C TRP A 217 30.84 -7.12 7.48
N PRO A 218 31.33 -8.28 7.96
CA PRO A 218 32.72 -8.43 8.35
C PRO A 218 33.63 -8.45 7.12
N VAL A 219 34.39 -7.37 6.95
CA VAL A 219 35.39 -7.18 5.90
C VAL A 219 36.77 -7.10 6.55
N GLU A 220 37.59 -8.11 6.33
CA GLU A 220 39.00 -8.08 6.68
C GLU A 220 39.80 -7.56 5.49
N VAL A 221 40.59 -6.51 5.69
CA VAL A 221 41.46 -5.91 4.69
C VAL A 221 42.90 -5.99 5.16
N SER A 222 43.82 -6.33 4.25
CA SER A 222 45.25 -6.31 4.53
C SER A 222 46.09 -5.70 3.41
N LEU A 223 47.19 -5.08 3.82
CA LEU A 223 48.21 -4.49 2.94
C LEU A 223 49.58 -4.87 3.51
N GLY A 224 50.22 -5.87 2.90
CA GLY A 224 51.42 -6.51 3.48
C GLY A 224 51.11 -7.16 4.84
N GLU A 225 51.84 -6.77 5.89
CA GLU A 225 51.63 -7.29 7.25
C GLU A 225 50.51 -6.56 8.01
N LYS A 226 50.06 -5.41 7.51
CA LYS A 226 49.01 -4.62 8.18
C LYS A 226 47.65 -5.24 7.88
N ARG A 227 46.84 -5.41 8.93
CA ARG A 227 45.48 -5.95 8.84
C ARG A 227 44.51 -5.05 9.59
N ALA A 228 43.31 -4.90 9.07
CA ALA A 228 42.19 -4.26 9.74
C ALA A 228 40.90 -5.04 9.47
N GLN A 229 39.97 -4.97 10.42
CA GLN A 229 38.63 -5.53 10.29
C GLN A 229 37.62 -4.39 10.39
N ILE A 230 36.70 -4.34 9.44
CA ILE A 230 35.55 -3.43 9.38
C ILE A 230 34.30 -4.29 9.47
N LYS A 231 33.27 -3.85 10.18
CA LYS A 231 32.09 -4.67 10.41
C LYS A 231 30.77 -3.89 10.37
N ASP A 232 30.75 -2.71 10.98
CA ASP A 232 29.51 -1.98 11.19
C ASP A 232 29.37 -0.80 10.23
N PHE A 233 28.27 -0.77 9.47
CA PHE A 233 27.92 0.30 8.56
C PHE A 233 26.48 0.75 8.82
N ALA A 234 26.20 2.04 8.63
CA ALA A 234 24.86 2.56 8.82
C ALA A 234 24.61 3.78 7.96
N VAL A 235 23.44 3.80 7.31
CA VAL A 235 22.98 4.94 6.52
C VAL A 235 21.56 5.32 6.93
N LYS A 236 21.28 6.63 6.87
CA LYS A 236 19.94 7.19 7.11
C LYS A 236 19.41 7.71 5.80
N VAL A 237 18.28 7.18 5.35
CA VAL A 237 17.61 7.66 4.14
C VAL A 237 16.42 8.53 4.56
N PRO A 238 16.32 9.80 4.10
CA PRO A 238 15.30 10.77 4.55
C PRO A 238 13.91 10.45 3.97
N VAL A 239 13.35 9.33 4.42
CA VAL A 239 12.05 8.79 4.04
C VAL A 239 11.28 8.43 5.30
N ARG A 240 10.01 8.83 5.36
CA ARG A 240 9.07 8.56 6.44
C ARG A 240 8.20 7.36 6.10
N LEU A 241 8.84 6.22 5.90
CA LEU A 241 8.23 5.02 5.31
C LEU A 241 7.03 4.55 6.15
N ALA A 242 7.12 4.56 7.48
CA ALA A 242 6.01 4.12 8.33
C ALA A 242 4.81 5.05 8.19
N SER A 243 5.04 6.37 8.28
CA SER A 243 4.01 7.39 8.15
C SER A 243 3.28 7.30 6.81
N LEU A 244 4.04 7.19 5.71
CA LEU A 244 3.46 7.06 4.37
C LEU A 244 2.71 5.73 4.20
N TYR A 245 3.29 4.62 4.65
CA TYR A 245 2.65 3.31 4.58
C TYR A 245 1.29 3.28 5.29
N PHE A 246 1.21 3.80 6.52
CA PHE A 246 -0.05 3.78 7.26
C PHE A 246 -1.09 4.74 6.70
N PHE A 247 -0.67 5.85 6.06
CA PHE A 247 -1.58 6.69 5.30
C PHE A 247 -2.14 5.95 4.08
N VAL A 248 -1.28 5.30 3.28
CA VAL A 248 -1.71 4.48 2.13
C VAL A 248 -2.63 3.36 2.57
N LYS A 249 -2.30 2.68 3.68
CA LYS A 249 -3.12 1.60 4.24
C LYS A 249 -4.52 2.09 4.64
N ASP A 250 -4.62 3.19 5.38
CA ASP A 250 -5.91 3.78 5.77
C ASP A 250 -6.74 4.20 4.55
N LEU A 251 -6.08 4.75 3.52
CA LEU A 251 -6.71 5.13 2.26
C LEU A 251 -7.33 3.90 1.57
N ILE A 252 -6.56 2.83 1.35
CA ILE A 252 -7.05 1.64 0.65
C ILE A 252 -8.04 0.82 1.49
N ASP A 253 -7.92 0.83 2.83
CA ASP A 253 -8.91 0.21 3.72
C ASP A 253 -10.27 0.92 3.59
N LYS A 254 -10.28 2.26 3.50
CA LYS A 254 -11.51 3.04 3.29
C LYS A 254 -12.09 2.84 1.90
N ASP A 255 -11.25 2.81 0.88
CA ASP A 255 -11.61 2.52 -0.51
C ASP A 255 -12.28 1.14 -0.65
N ALA A 256 -11.70 0.10 -0.04
CA ALA A 256 -12.26 -1.25 -0.06
C ALA A 256 -13.54 -1.39 0.80
N GLY A 257 -13.72 -0.52 1.80
CA GLY A 257 -14.80 -0.62 2.78
C GLY A 257 -15.98 0.35 2.59
N ASN A 258 -15.86 1.33 1.70
CA ASN A 258 -16.88 2.35 1.47
C ASN A 258 -16.94 2.77 -0.01
N ILE A 259 -18.00 2.38 -0.71
CA ILE A 259 -18.21 2.64 -2.14
C ILE A 259 -18.37 4.13 -2.51
N SER A 260 -18.54 5.00 -1.51
CA SER A 260 -18.60 6.45 -1.71
C SER A 260 -17.30 7.17 -1.36
N PHE A 261 -16.28 6.42 -0.93
CA PHE A 261 -14.98 6.98 -0.60
C PHE A 261 -14.31 7.45 -1.89
N VAL A 262 -13.71 8.64 -1.83
CA VAL A 262 -12.86 9.17 -2.90
C VAL A 262 -11.49 9.46 -2.28
N PRO A 263 -10.38 8.94 -2.83
CA PRO A 263 -9.05 9.25 -2.37
C PRO A 263 -8.76 10.76 -2.38
N VAL A 264 -8.40 11.33 -1.23
CA VAL A 264 -8.11 12.77 -1.09
C VAL A 264 -6.71 13.04 -0.54
N SER A 265 -6.12 14.14 -1.01
CA SER A 265 -4.84 14.63 -0.51
C SER A 265 -4.97 15.19 0.90
N VAL A 266 -4.04 14.84 1.79
CA VAL A 266 -3.94 15.36 3.15
C VAL A 266 -2.49 15.73 3.41
N PRO A 267 -2.14 17.01 3.56
CA PRO A 267 -0.77 17.43 3.81
C PRO A 267 -0.14 16.64 4.97
N PRO A 268 1.09 16.13 4.81
CA PRO A 268 2.03 16.40 3.70
C PRO A 268 1.90 15.45 2.49
N PHE A 269 0.89 14.59 2.46
CA PHE A 269 0.66 13.60 1.42
C PHE A 269 -0.23 14.14 0.29
N SER A 270 0.22 14.01 -0.95
CA SER A 270 -0.58 14.29 -2.14
C SER A 270 -0.99 12.98 -2.80
N VAL A 271 -2.28 12.85 -3.11
CA VAL A 271 -2.89 11.68 -3.74
C VAL A 271 -3.30 12.03 -5.16
N SER A 272 -2.99 11.15 -6.11
CA SER A 272 -3.46 11.22 -7.49
C SER A 272 -3.92 9.85 -7.97
N VAL A 273 -5.03 9.79 -8.68
CA VAL A 273 -5.56 8.59 -9.31
C VAL A 273 -5.36 8.72 -10.82
N VAL A 274 -4.90 7.65 -11.47
CA VAL A 274 -4.68 7.57 -12.92
C VAL A 274 -5.27 6.27 -13.44
N ASP A 275 -6.13 6.37 -14.46
CA ASP A 275 -6.76 5.21 -15.08
C ASP A 275 -5.78 4.48 -16.01
N VAL A 276 -5.80 3.15 -15.96
CA VAL A 276 -4.98 2.24 -16.76
C VAL A 276 -5.90 1.16 -17.33
N GLY A 277 -6.56 1.49 -18.45
CA GLY A 277 -7.61 0.64 -19.00
C GLY A 277 -8.89 0.78 -18.19
N PHE A 278 -9.39 -0.33 -17.65
CA PHE A 278 -10.49 -0.34 -16.67
C PHE A 278 -9.98 -0.35 -15.22
N ASP A 279 -8.68 -0.59 -15.02
CA ASP A 279 -8.07 -0.54 -13.69
C ASP A 279 -7.57 0.87 -13.39
N SER A 280 -7.14 1.14 -12.16
CA SER A 280 -6.56 2.43 -11.79
C SER A 280 -5.32 2.30 -10.92
N VAL A 281 -4.50 3.35 -10.91
CA VAL A 281 -3.32 3.48 -10.08
C VAL A 281 -3.49 4.67 -9.16
N VAL A 282 -3.40 4.42 -7.85
CA VAL A 282 -3.35 5.48 -6.84
C VAL A 282 -1.89 5.72 -6.47
N SER A 283 -1.41 6.92 -6.74
CA SER A 283 -0.09 7.38 -6.33
C SER A 283 -0.21 8.32 -5.14
N VAL A 284 0.58 8.06 -4.10
CA VAL A 284 0.71 8.90 -2.91
C VAL A 284 2.14 9.39 -2.80
N ARG A 285 2.34 10.70 -2.85
CA ARG A 285 3.65 11.33 -2.66
C ARG A 285 3.74 12.00 -1.31
N ASP A 286 4.88 11.80 -0.65
CA ASP A 286 5.21 12.51 0.58
C ASP A 286 6.14 13.69 0.28
N SER A 287 5.63 14.91 0.45
CA SER A 287 6.40 16.14 0.25
C SER A 287 7.58 16.33 1.22
N TYR A 288 7.61 15.61 2.36
CA TYR A 288 8.70 15.68 3.34
C TYR A 288 9.74 14.57 3.18
N SER A 289 9.46 13.54 2.40
CA SER A 289 10.40 12.47 2.09
C SER A 289 11.03 12.73 0.73
N VAL A 290 12.36 12.84 0.64
CA VAL A 290 13.04 13.21 -0.62
C VAL A 290 14.13 12.20 -0.93
N ILE A 291 14.05 11.60 -2.12
CA ILE A 291 15.09 10.75 -2.69
C ILE A 291 15.56 11.39 -4.00
N ASN A 292 16.86 11.65 -4.15
CA ASN A 292 17.43 12.23 -5.38
C ASN A 292 16.70 13.49 -5.87
N ASN A 293 16.38 14.42 -4.97
CA ASN A 293 15.59 15.64 -5.22
C ASN A 293 14.14 15.42 -5.72
N THR A 294 13.61 14.20 -5.59
CA THR A 294 12.22 13.88 -5.90
C THR A 294 11.49 13.41 -4.65
N SER A 295 10.24 13.86 -4.48
CA SER A 295 9.41 13.36 -3.38
C SER A 295 9.23 11.86 -3.48
N PHE A 296 9.34 11.17 -2.35
CA PHE A 296 9.11 9.73 -2.29
C PHE A 296 7.66 9.42 -2.64
N GLU A 297 7.48 8.44 -3.52
CA GLU A 297 6.18 8.06 -4.09
C GLU A 297 5.88 6.60 -3.73
N PHE A 298 4.67 6.36 -3.24
CA PHE A 298 4.12 5.03 -3.02
C PHE A 298 2.92 4.84 -3.94
N VAL A 299 2.98 3.81 -4.77
CA VAL A 299 2.02 3.52 -5.84
C VAL A 299 1.31 2.23 -5.50
N VAL A 300 -0.02 2.23 -5.61
CA VAL A 300 -0.85 1.04 -5.49
C VAL A 300 -1.77 0.91 -6.69
N ALA A 301 -1.93 -0.30 -7.21
CA ALA A 301 -2.91 -0.59 -8.25
C ALA A 301 -4.25 -1.04 -7.63
N ARG A 302 -5.35 -0.52 -8.18
CA ARG A 302 -6.74 -0.95 -7.90
C ARG A 302 -7.25 -1.68 -9.13
N LYS A 303 -7.79 -2.87 -8.94
CA LYS A 303 -8.45 -3.63 -10.00
C LYS A 303 -9.92 -3.22 -10.07
N ASN A 304 -10.45 -3.05 -11.29
CA ASN A 304 -11.84 -2.63 -11.48
C ASN A 304 -12.82 -3.53 -10.72
N ARG A 305 -13.82 -2.92 -10.07
CA ARG A 305 -14.89 -3.59 -9.34
C ARG A 305 -16.23 -3.19 -9.95
N ALA A 306 -17.24 -4.04 -9.76
CA ALA A 306 -18.55 -3.75 -10.31
C ALA A 306 -19.17 -2.52 -9.60
N PRO A 307 -19.97 -1.70 -10.31
CA PRO A 307 -20.86 -0.76 -9.66
C PRO A 307 -21.88 -1.54 -8.81
N ALA A 308 -22.45 -0.90 -7.77
CA ALA A 308 -23.56 -1.44 -7.01
C ALA A 308 -24.85 -0.70 -7.38
N LEU A 309 -25.82 -1.43 -7.93
CA LEU A 309 -27.13 -0.91 -8.27
C LEU A 309 -27.91 -0.64 -6.99
N TRP A 310 -28.50 0.54 -6.88
CA TRP A 310 -29.39 0.82 -5.76
C TRP A 310 -30.70 0.08 -5.96
N PHE A 311 -31.17 -0.55 -4.89
CA PHE A 311 -32.39 -1.32 -4.85
C PHE A 311 -33.57 -0.51 -5.38
N ILE A 312 -34.18 -1.07 -6.41
CA ILE A 312 -35.39 -0.58 -7.03
C ILE A 312 -36.56 -1.26 -6.31
N PRO A 313 -37.43 -0.49 -5.61
CA PRO A 313 -38.58 -1.06 -4.93
C PRO A 313 -39.51 -1.81 -5.88
N GLU A 314 -40.26 -2.78 -5.34
CA GLU A 314 -41.27 -3.51 -6.11
C GLU A 314 -42.29 -2.53 -6.73
N ILE A 315 -42.49 -2.65 -8.04
CA ILE A 315 -43.42 -1.82 -8.78
C ILE A 315 -44.78 -2.53 -8.79
N SER A 316 -45.73 -2.02 -8.01
CA SER A 316 -47.07 -2.60 -7.87
C SER A 316 -48.06 -2.12 -8.93
N GLU A 317 -47.66 -1.16 -9.78
CA GLU A 317 -48.47 -0.63 -10.86
C GLU A 317 -48.71 -1.67 -11.96
N GLY A 318 -49.93 -1.70 -12.50
CA GLY A 318 -50.29 -2.56 -13.62
C GLY A 318 -50.04 -1.83 -14.94
N PHE A 319 -49.37 -2.51 -15.87
CA PHE A 319 -48.98 -1.94 -17.16
C PHE A 319 -49.79 -2.52 -18.32
N CYS A 320 -49.83 -1.79 -19.43
CA CYS A 320 -50.49 -2.23 -20.65
C CYS A 320 -49.57 -3.11 -21.50
N VAL A 321 -50.10 -4.20 -22.05
CA VAL A 321 -49.42 -4.89 -23.16
C VAL A 321 -49.16 -3.87 -24.28
N GLY A 322 -47.90 -3.74 -24.69
CA GLY A 322 -47.46 -2.76 -25.69
C GLY A 322 -46.81 -1.49 -25.12
N ASP A 323 -46.83 -1.28 -23.79
CA ASP A 323 -46.12 -0.16 -23.16
C ASP A 323 -44.62 -0.21 -23.50
N LYS A 324 -44.09 0.96 -23.87
CA LYS A 324 -42.65 1.11 -24.13
C LYS A 324 -41.89 1.06 -22.81
N ILE A 325 -40.86 0.22 -22.78
CA ILE A 325 -39.92 0.09 -21.67
C ILE A 325 -38.56 0.53 -22.18
N PHE A 326 -37.99 1.56 -21.57
CA PHE A 326 -36.67 2.07 -21.91
C PHE A 326 -36.08 2.85 -20.74
N VAL A 327 -34.78 3.05 -20.78
CA VAL A 327 -34.06 3.94 -19.87
C VAL A 327 -33.70 5.21 -20.62
N ASP A 328 -34.00 6.36 -20.01
CA ASP A 328 -33.65 7.69 -20.51
C ASP A 328 -32.78 8.37 -19.44
N ASN A 329 -31.47 8.45 -19.70
CA ASN A 329 -30.44 8.77 -18.72
C ASN A 329 -30.46 7.81 -17.51
N ASN A 330 -30.88 8.30 -16.34
CA ASN A 330 -31.02 7.53 -15.11
C ASN A 330 -32.49 7.30 -14.75
N VAL A 331 -33.43 7.37 -15.70
CA VAL A 331 -34.86 7.16 -15.43
C VAL A 331 -35.38 5.96 -16.23
N LEU A 332 -35.84 4.93 -15.54
CA LEU A 332 -36.59 3.82 -16.14
C LEU A 332 -38.02 4.30 -16.42
N LYS A 333 -38.44 4.21 -17.68
CA LYS A 333 -39.78 4.58 -18.14
C LYS A 333 -40.54 3.35 -18.62
N ILE A 334 -41.76 3.16 -18.12
CA ILE A 334 -42.69 2.08 -18.50
C ILE A 334 -44.07 2.71 -18.73
N GLY A 335 -44.47 2.88 -20.00
CA GLY A 335 -45.72 3.59 -20.30
C GLY A 335 -45.71 5.01 -19.74
N GLY A 336 -46.62 5.31 -18.80
CA GLY A 336 -46.66 6.58 -18.06
C GLY A 336 -45.85 6.60 -16.75
N PHE A 337 -45.36 5.46 -16.30
CA PHE A 337 -44.59 5.33 -15.05
C PHE A 337 -43.12 5.68 -15.27
N SER A 338 -42.51 6.29 -14.25
CA SER A 338 -41.09 6.62 -14.22
C SER A 338 -40.48 6.41 -12.84
N VAL A 339 -39.31 5.78 -12.78
CA VAL A 339 -38.52 5.65 -11.55
C VAL A 339 -37.07 6.05 -11.81
N GLU A 340 -36.49 6.81 -10.86
CA GLU A 340 -35.08 7.18 -10.90
C GLU A 340 -34.21 6.00 -10.47
N LEU A 341 -33.23 5.69 -11.31
CA LEU A 341 -32.20 4.69 -11.10
C LEU A 341 -30.97 5.36 -10.51
N ASN A 342 -30.35 4.68 -9.56
CA ASN A 342 -29.13 5.13 -8.91
C ASN A 342 -28.18 3.94 -8.77
N ALA A 343 -26.89 4.24 -8.76
CA ALA A 343 -25.84 3.28 -8.51
C ALA A 343 -24.67 4.01 -7.86
N SER A 344 -23.79 3.25 -7.22
CA SER A 344 -22.51 3.77 -6.72
C SER A 344 -21.41 2.90 -7.27
N ASP A 345 -20.30 3.50 -7.67
CA ASP A 345 -19.16 2.79 -8.21
C ASP A 345 -17.95 2.98 -7.29
N PRO A 346 -17.31 1.89 -6.82
CA PRO A 346 -16.19 1.98 -5.88
C PRO A 346 -14.90 2.51 -6.52
N ASP A 347 -14.80 2.56 -7.86
CA ASP A 347 -13.63 3.00 -8.61
C ASP A 347 -13.83 4.41 -9.20
N GLU A 348 -14.86 5.12 -8.74
CA GLU A 348 -15.23 6.48 -9.14
C GLU A 348 -15.59 6.63 -10.63
N ASP A 349 -15.97 5.52 -11.28
CA ASP A 349 -16.34 5.49 -12.68
C ASP A 349 -17.76 6.03 -12.96
N SER A 350 -17.98 6.38 -14.22
CA SER A 350 -19.31 6.79 -14.69
C SER A 350 -20.19 5.56 -14.94
N VAL A 351 -21.36 5.51 -14.30
CA VAL A 351 -22.30 4.40 -14.44
C VAL A 351 -23.37 4.69 -15.49
N LEU A 352 -23.62 3.73 -16.37
CA LEU A 352 -24.70 3.70 -17.33
C LEU A 352 -25.77 2.70 -16.92
N PHE A 353 -27.03 3.04 -17.15
CA PHE A 353 -28.15 2.15 -16.86
C PHE A 353 -28.69 1.50 -18.14
N ARG A 354 -29.03 0.22 -18.05
CA ARG A 354 -29.64 -0.54 -19.14
C ARG A 354 -30.85 -1.30 -18.66
N VAL A 355 -31.73 -1.60 -19.59
CA VAL A 355 -32.89 -2.43 -19.33
C VAL A 355 -32.98 -3.51 -20.39
N ASP A 356 -32.91 -4.76 -19.96
CA ASP A 356 -33.06 -5.93 -20.80
C ASP A 356 -34.37 -6.63 -20.48
N LYS A 357 -35.14 -6.87 -21.54
CA LYS A 357 -36.31 -7.73 -21.46
C LYS A 357 -35.81 -9.17 -21.50
N SER A 358 -35.38 -9.71 -20.36
CA SER A 358 -34.81 -11.05 -20.30
C SER A 358 -35.90 -12.12 -20.52
N LEU A 359 -35.80 -12.77 -21.68
CA LEU A 359 -36.36 -14.08 -22.06
C LEU A 359 -37.73 -14.46 -21.47
N PHE A 360 -38.83 -14.12 -22.14
CA PHE A 360 -39.84 -15.12 -22.51
C PHE A 360 -40.65 -14.65 -23.74
N LEU A 361 -40.77 -15.62 -24.65
CA LEU A 361 -41.54 -15.72 -25.88
C LEU A 361 -42.66 -14.69 -26.06
N GLU A 362 -42.59 -13.94 -27.17
CA GLU A 362 -43.62 -13.55 -28.18
C GLU A 362 -45.11 -13.88 -27.97
N SER A 363 -45.59 -14.18 -26.77
CA SER A 363 -47.00 -14.30 -26.51
C SER A 363 -47.48 -12.96 -26.01
N ASP A 364 -48.35 -12.31 -26.79
CA ASP A 364 -49.21 -11.18 -26.41
C ASP A 364 -50.17 -11.53 -25.23
N LEU A 365 -49.79 -12.47 -24.38
CA LEU A 365 -50.61 -13.01 -23.31
C LEU A 365 -50.34 -12.24 -22.02
N PRO A 366 -51.39 -11.86 -21.27
CA PRO A 366 -51.26 -11.21 -19.97
C PRO A 366 -50.52 -12.14 -18.99
N GLY A 367 -49.55 -11.58 -18.26
CA GLY A 367 -48.72 -12.34 -17.32
C GLY A 367 -47.64 -11.50 -16.64
N PRO A 368 -46.91 -12.08 -15.67
CA PRO A 368 -45.77 -11.43 -15.06
C PRO A 368 -44.61 -11.32 -16.07
N LEU A 369 -44.08 -10.12 -16.25
CA LEU A 369 -42.88 -9.87 -17.03
C LEU A 369 -41.69 -9.68 -16.09
N ASN A 370 -40.61 -10.42 -16.31
CA ASN A 370 -39.34 -10.16 -15.65
C ASN A 370 -38.57 -9.12 -16.46
N LEU A 371 -38.17 -8.03 -15.82
CA LEU A 371 -37.41 -6.95 -16.40
C LEU A 371 -36.07 -6.84 -15.69
N ARG A 372 -34.96 -7.02 -16.40
CA ARG A 372 -33.64 -6.82 -15.82
C ARG A 372 -33.24 -5.36 -15.97
N VAL A 373 -32.91 -4.71 -14.87
CA VAL A 373 -32.29 -3.38 -14.86
C VAL A 373 -30.86 -3.56 -14.41
N SER A 374 -29.90 -3.06 -15.19
CA SER A 374 -28.47 -3.17 -14.89
C SER A 374 -27.82 -1.79 -14.76
N ALA A 375 -26.84 -1.69 -13.85
CA ALA A 375 -25.86 -0.62 -13.75
C ALA A 375 -24.52 -1.13 -14.29
N PHE A 376 -23.90 -0.42 -15.23
CA PHE A 376 -22.72 -0.86 -15.97
C PHE A 376 -21.69 0.27 -16.10
N ASP A 377 -20.42 -0.02 -15.81
CA ASP A 377 -19.29 0.93 -15.84
C ASP A 377 -18.50 0.94 -17.16
N GLY A 378 -18.75 -0.02 -18.07
CA GLY A 378 -17.93 -0.23 -19.26
C GLY A 378 -17.32 -1.63 -19.36
N ALA A 379 -17.15 -2.32 -18.24
CA ALA A 379 -16.55 -3.64 -18.12
C ALA A 379 -17.36 -4.61 -17.24
N LEU A 380 -17.88 -4.13 -16.11
CA LEU A 380 -18.60 -4.89 -15.11
C LEU A 380 -20.01 -4.32 -14.91
N GLU A 381 -20.91 -5.14 -14.38
CA GLU A 381 -22.27 -4.72 -14.06
C GLU A 381 -22.79 -5.35 -12.78
N ASP A 382 -23.75 -4.66 -12.18
CA ASP A 382 -24.68 -5.20 -11.20
C ASP A 382 -26.11 -5.01 -11.71
N TYR A 383 -27.05 -5.84 -11.26
CA TYR A 383 -28.38 -5.88 -11.83
C TYR A 383 -29.45 -6.27 -10.82
N GLN A 384 -30.70 -5.95 -11.15
CA GLN A 384 -31.88 -6.39 -10.42
C GLN A 384 -32.95 -6.86 -11.40
N ASP A 385 -33.52 -8.04 -11.15
CA ASP A 385 -34.66 -8.56 -11.89
C ASP A 385 -35.97 -8.11 -11.23
N LEU A 386 -36.75 -7.27 -11.91
CA LEU A 386 -38.04 -6.74 -11.47
C LEU A 386 -39.18 -7.59 -12.02
N LYS A 387 -40.18 -7.89 -11.18
CA LYS A 387 -41.40 -8.58 -11.59
C LYS A 387 -42.52 -7.57 -11.81
N LEU A 388 -42.93 -7.40 -13.05
CA LEU A 388 -43.98 -6.45 -13.44
C LEU A 388 -45.26 -7.20 -13.83
N ARG A 389 -46.44 -6.58 -13.63
CA ARG A 389 -47.72 -7.17 -14.02
C ARG A 389 -48.29 -6.43 -15.23
N PHE A 390 -48.48 -7.15 -16.32
CA PHE A 390 -49.10 -6.62 -17.54
C PHE A 390 -50.52 -7.13 -17.74
N SER A 391 -51.40 -6.27 -18.22
CA SER A 391 -52.79 -6.58 -18.55
C SER A 391 -53.17 -5.99 -19.91
N VAL A 392 -54.20 -6.56 -20.54
CA VAL A 392 -54.79 -5.99 -21.76
C VAL A 392 -55.48 -4.70 -21.37
N CYS A 393 -55.05 -3.59 -21.98
CA CYS A 393 -55.64 -2.30 -21.66
C CYS A 393 -56.97 -2.09 -22.39
N PRO A 394 -57.92 -1.38 -21.75
CA PRO A 394 -59.16 -1.03 -22.40
C PRO A 394 -58.87 -0.23 -23.67
N GLU A 395 -59.52 -0.57 -24.78
CA GLU A 395 -59.48 0.22 -26.01
C GLU A 395 -60.04 1.62 -25.68
N ASN A 396 -59.19 2.65 -25.80
CA ASN A 396 -59.57 4.05 -25.63
C ASN A 396 -60.24 4.62 -26.88
#